data_AF-A0A5B6WHV8-F1
#
_entry.id   AF-A0A5B6WHV8-F1
#
_cell.length_a   1.000
_cell.length_b   1.000
_cell.length_c   1.000
_cell.angle_alpha   90.00
_cell.angle_beta   90.00
_cell.angle_gamma   90.00
#
_symmetry.space_group_name_H-M   'P 1'
#
loop_
_entity.id
_entity.type
_entity.pdbx_description
1 polymer ?
#
loop_
_entity_poly.entity_id
_entity_poly.type
_entity_poly.pdbx_seq_one_letter_code
_entity_poly.pdbx_strand_id
1 'polypeptide(L)' 'MLVTEYEREFVRLSQYARECVLTETTMCKCFIEGLNEDIKLLVRILDLNEFVMLVERDCKAEELRKEKKKADSEARDERK' A
#
# COMPACT_ATOMS: atom_id res chain seq x y z
N MET A 1 -13.82 24.94 -17.37
CA MET A 1 -13.64 23.49 -17.52
C MET A 1 -15.02 22.88 -17.49
N LEU A 2 -15.47 22.31 -18.62
CA LEU A 2 -16.76 21.63 -18.67
C LEU A 2 -16.59 20.20 -18.15
N VAL A 3 -17.60 19.67 -17.44
CA VAL A 3 -17.60 18.30 -16.91
C VAL A 3 -17.25 17.28 -18.01
N THR A 4 -17.69 17.55 -19.24
CA THR A 4 -17.44 16.72 -20.42
C THR A 4 -15.97 16.67 -20.86
N GLU A 5 -15.18 17.74 -20.63
CA GLU A 5 -13.74 17.74 -20.90
C GLU A 5 -13.00 16.90 -19.86
N TYR A 6 -13.35 17.05 -18.58
CA TYR A 6 -12.80 16.26 -17.49
C TYR A 6 -13.05 14.76 -17.68
N GLU A 7 -14.30 14.38 -17.98
CA GLU A 7 -14.65 12.98 -18.22
C GLU A 7 -13.87 12.38 -19.39
N ARG A 8 -13.68 13.15 -20.47
CA ARG A 8 -12.90 12.72 -21.63
C ARG A 8 -11.43 12.50 -21.28
N GLU A 9 -10.84 13.40 -20.51
CA GLU A 9 -9.45 13.25 -20.05
C GLU A 9 -9.30 12.10 -19.07
N PHE A 10 -10.23 11.94 -18.14
CA PHE A 10 -10.24 10.83 -17.17
C PHE A 10 -10.31 9.48 -17.89
N VAL A 11 -11.22 9.30 -18.85
CA VAL A 11 -11.32 8.07 -19.63
C VAL A 11 -10.03 7.81 -20.41
N ARG A 12 -9.47 8.83 -21.07
CA ARG A 12 -8.19 8.73 -21.80
C ARG A 12 -7.03 8.34 -20.89
N LEU A 13 -7.00 8.84 -19.65
CA LEU A 13 -5.94 8.52 -18.69
C LEU A 13 -6.15 7.15 -18.04
N SER A 14 -7.40 6.75 -17.79
CA SER A 14 -7.75 5.48 -17.16
C SER A 14 -7.28 4.26 -17.96
N GLN A 15 -7.13 4.37 -19.28
CA GLN A 15 -6.60 3.28 -20.11
C GLN A 15 -5.16 2.91 -19.74
N TYR A 16 -4.36 3.89 -19.31
CA TYR A 16 -2.97 3.68 -18.88
C TYR A 16 -2.89 3.08 -17.49
N ALA A 17 -3.91 3.25 -16.64
CA ALA A 17 -3.93 2.66 -15.32
C ALA A 17 -3.73 1.13 -15.40
N ARG A 18 -4.37 0.47 -16.38
CA ARG A 18 -4.21 -0.98 -16.57
C ARG A 18 -2.79 -1.36 -17.00
N GLU A 19 -2.20 -0.61 -17.92
CA GLU A 19 -0.82 -0.85 -18.39
C GLU A 19 0.21 -0.56 -17.29
N CYS A 20 0.01 0.49 -16.49
CA CYS A 20 0.80 0.81 -15.32
C CYS A 20 0.72 -0.29 -14.25
N VAL A 21 -0.48 -0.78 -13.93
CA VAL A 21 -0.68 -1.89 -12.96
C VAL A 21 -0.04 -3.20 -13.46
N LEU A 22 -0.13 -3.50 -14.76
CA LEU A 22 0.56 -4.66 -15.35
C LEU A 22 2.09 -4.54 -15.26
N THR A 23 2.61 -3.33 -15.45
CA THR A 23 4.05 -3.04 -15.32
C THR A 23 4.49 -3.13 -13.87
N GLU A 24 3.71 -2.58 -12.94
CA GLU A 24 3.96 -2.62 -11.49
C GLU A 24 3.96 -4.06 -10.95
N THR A 25 2.96 -4.87 -11.31
CA THR A 25 2.93 -6.29 -10.94
C THR A 25 4.14 -7.07 -11.48
N THR A 26 4.59 -6.74 -12.69
CA THR A 26 5.81 -7.33 -13.26
C THR A 26 7.07 -6.89 -12.51
N MET A 27 7.19 -5.61 -12.18
CA MET A 27 8.31 -5.09 -11.39
C MET A 27 8.33 -5.66 -9.96
N CYS A 28 7.17 -5.79 -9.31
CA CYS A 28 7.04 -6.43 -8.00
C CYS A 28 7.53 -7.88 -8.02
N LYS A 29 7.15 -8.66 -9.04
CA LYS A 29 7.64 -10.05 -9.19
C LYS A 29 9.16 -10.12 -9.29
N CYS A 30 9.77 -9.32 -10.17
CA CYS A 30 11.23 -9.27 -10.31
C CYS A 30 11.94 -8.84 -9.02
N PHE A 31 11.35 -7.88 -8.29
CA PHE A 31 11.88 -7.46 -6.99
C PHE A 31 11.83 -8.60 -5.97
N ILE A 32 10.68 -9.27 -5.83
CA ILE A 32 10.48 -10.37 -4.89
C ILE A 32 11.43 -11.53 -5.19
N GLU A 33 11.65 -11.87 -6.46
CA GLU A 33 12.59 -12.92 -6.88
C GLU A 33 14.03 -12.63 -6.45
N GLY A 34 14.44 -11.35 -6.42
CA GLY A 34 15.75 -10.88 -5.98
C GLY A 34 15.93 -10.74 -4.46
N LEU A 35 14.88 -10.95 -3.65
CA LEU A 35 14.98 -10.90 -2.19
C LEU A 35 15.61 -12.18 -1.61
N ASN A 36 16.25 -12.04 -0.45
CA ASN A 36 16.70 -13.18 0.36
C ASN A 36 15.51 -14.10 0.71
N GLU A 37 15.74 -15.41 0.78
CA GLU A 37 14.68 -16.42 0.94
C GLU A 37 13.83 -16.22 2.20
N ASP A 38 14.42 -15.78 3.31
CA ASP A 38 13.67 -15.46 4.54
C ASP A 38 12.68 -14.30 4.33
N ILE A 39 13.10 -13.27 3.59
CA ILE A 39 12.27 -12.09 3.29
C ILE A 39 11.22 -12.46 2.23
N LYS A 40 11.58 -13.25 1.23
CA LYS A 40 10.68 -13.77 0.20
C LYS A 40 9.56 -14.61 0.82
N LEU A 41 9.88 -15.44 1.82
CA LEU A 41 8.91 -16.22 2.59
C LEU A 41 7.94 -15.30 3.34
N LEU A 42 8.47 -14.28 4.03
CA LEU A 42 7.66 -13.27 4.73
C LEU A 42 6.70 -12.53 3.79
N VAL A 43 7.19 -12.07 2.63
CA VAL A 43 6.37 -11.41 1.61
C VAL A 43 5.25 -12.32 1.11
N ARG A 44 5.53 -13.61 0.90
CA ARG A 44 4.55 -14.60 0.46
C ARG A 44 3.51 -14.93 1.54
N ILE A 45 3.92 -15.05 2.80
CA ILE A 45 3.01 -15.27 3.95
C ILE A 45 2.09 -14.06 4.13
N LEU A 46 2.62 -12.86 3.95
CA LEU A 46 1.87 -11.61 4.05
C LEU A 46 1.09 -11.27 2.76
N ASP A 47 1.15 -12.14 1.74
CA ASP A 47 0.53 -12.02 0.43
C ASP A 47 0.77 -10.66 -0.24
N LEU A 48 1.98 -10.12 -0.12
CA LEU A 48 2.39 -8.80 -0.58
C LEU A 48 2.71 -8.78 -2.09
N ASN A 49 1.81 -9.32 -2.90
CA ASN A 49 2.00 -9.48 -4.34
C ASN A 49 1.68 -8.22 -5.17
N GLU A 50 1.02 -7.23 -4.58
CA GLU A 50 0.70 -5.95 -5.21
C GLU A 50 1.13 -4.78 -4.33
N PHE A 51 1.66 -3.73 -4.96
CA PHE A 51 2.06 -2.49 -4.29
C PHE A 51 0.90 -1.85 -3.53
N VAL A 52 -0.34 -1.96 -4.05
CA VAL A 52 -1.56 -1.49 -3.38
C VAL A 52 -1.77 -2.19 -2.04
N MET A 53 -1.58 -3.50 -1.96
CA MET A 53 -1.68 -4.23 -0.69
C MET A 53 -0.55 -3.85 0.28
N LEU A 54 0.64 -3.55 -0.25
CA LEU A 54 1.76 -3.04 0.56
C LEU A 54 1.40 -1.71 1.23
N VAL A 55 0.89 -0.77 0.43
CA VAL A 55 0.48 0.57 0.88
C VAL A 55 -0.69 0.47 1.87
N GLU A 56 -1.68 -0.39 1.61
CA GLU A 56 -2.80 -0.59 2.53
C GLU A 56 -2.34 -1.15 3.89
N ARG A 57 -1.42 -2.12 3.88
CA ARG A 57 -0.88 -2.72 5.10
C ARG A 57 0.01 -1.76 5.88
N ASP A 58 0.83 -0.97 5.21
CA ASP A 58 1.68 0.03 5.85
C ASP A 58 0.83 1.14 6.49
N CYS A 59 -0.20 1.61 5.79
CA CYS A 59 -1.15 2.58 6.33
C CYS A 59 -1.87 2.05 7.59
N LYS A 60 -2.35 0.79 7.56
CA LYS A 60 -2.94 0.14 8.75
C LYS A 60 -1.94 0.02 9.90
N ALA A 61 -0.69 -0.35 9.62
CA ALA A 61 0.36 -0.45 10.63
C ALA A 61 0.72 0.91 11.25
N GLU A 62 0.69 1.99 10.45
CA GLU A 62 0.91 3.35 10.94
C GLU A 62 -0.20 3.81 11.88
N GLU A 63 -1.47 3.59 11.52
CA GLU A 63 -2.62 3.93 12.37
C GLU A 63 -2.58 3.17 13.70
N LEU A 64 -2.30 1.86 13.67
CA LEU A 64 -2.13 1.06 14.90
C LEU A 64 -0.98 1.59 15.78
N ARG A 65 0.11 2.08 15.18
CA ARG A 65 1.21 2.71 15.94
C ARG A 65 0.77 4.01 16.61
N LYS A 66 -0.06 4.82 15.95
CA LYS A 66 -0.63 6.05 16.52
C LYS A 66 -1.57 5.74 17.66
N GLU A 67 -2.48 4.77 17.49
CA GLU A 67 -3.39 4.32 18.54
C GLU A 67 -2.65 3.79 19.77
N LYS A 68 -1.63 2.94 19.57
CA LYS A 68 -0.81 2.43 20.68
C LYS A 68 -0.13 3.55 21.46
N LYS A 69 0.43 4.55 20.78
CA LYS A 69 1.03 5.72 21.44
C LYS A 69 0.00 6.50 22.27
N LYS A 70 -1.21 6.65 21.76
CA LYS A 70 -2.31 7.32 22.46
C LYS A 70 -2.72 6.54 23.71
N ALA A 71 -2.96 5.23 23.60
CA ALA A 71 -3.30 4.37 24.72
C ALA A 71 -2.21 4.36 25.81
N ASP A 72 -0.93 4.29 25.41
CA ASP A 72 0.19 4.36 26.35
C ASP A 72 0.28 5.71 27.08
N SER A 73 -0.15 6.81 26.43
CA SER A 73 -0.21 8.14 27.07
C SER A 73 -1.39 8.27 28.06
N GLU A 74 -2.57 7.75 27.71
CA GLU A 74 -3.76 7.74 28.56
C GLU A 74 -3.52 6.88 29.82
N ALA A 75 -2.96 5.67 29.65
CA ALA A 75 -2.63 4.79 30.77
C ALA A 75 -1.57 5.35 31.73
N ARG A 76 -0.77 6.33 31.30
CA ARG A 76 0.19 7.05 32.17
C ARG A 76 -0.48 8.18 32.94
N ASP A 77 -1.44 8.87 32.35
CA ASP A 77 -2.20 9.93 33.03
C ASP A 77 -3.14 9.35 34.09
N GLU A 78 -3.74 8.18 33.84
CA GLU A 78 -4.58 7.46 34.83
C GLU A 78 -3.80 6.97 36.06
N ARG A 79 -2.48 6.84 35.98
CA ARG A 79 -1.61 6.39 37.09
C ARG A 79 -1.11 7.54 37.97
N LYS A 80 -1.52 8.77 37.70
CA LYS A 80 -1.08 9.99 38.38
C LYS A 80 -2.15 10.49 39.35
#